data_AF-X8CCR3-F1
#
_entry.id   AF-X8CCR3-F1
#
_cell.length_a   1.000
_cell.length_b   1.000
_cell.length_c   1.000
_cell.angle_alpha   90.00
_cell.angle_beta   90.00
_cell.angle_gamma   90.00
#
_symmetry.space_group_name_H-M   'P 1'
#
loop_
_entity.id
_entity.type
_entity.pdbx_description
1 polymer ?
#
loop_
_entity_poly.entity_id
_entity_poly.type
_entity_poly.pdbx_seq_one_letter_code
_entity_poly.pdbx_strand_id
1 'polypeptide(L)'
;MRGPGFAKLRELVDVIYDPWIEQTPLRIYSAEQLAERIASEGAEIVVVESDSVRGPVFAQGLRAIASTRGDPNNVDIAGPPRPASRC
;
A
#
# COMPACT_ATOMS: atom_id res chain seq x y z
N MET A 1 -6.76 -0.52 10.11
CA MET A 1 -8.08 0.02 9.68
C MET A 1 -9.24 -0.91 10.05
N ARG A 2 -10.33 -0.37 10.62
CA ARG A 2 -11.61 -1.08 10.94
C ARG A 2 -12.79 -0.09 10.84
N GLY A 3 -14.03 -0.58 10.86
CA GLY A 3 -15.23 0.26 10.94
C GLY A 3 -15.83 0.67 9.59
N PRO A 4 -16.66 1.74 9.54
CA PRO A 4 -17.48 2.09 8.38
C PRO A 4 -16.70 2.32 7.08
N GLY A 5 -15.50 2.89 7.15
CA GLY A 5 -14.64 3.09 5.96
C GLY A 5 -14.20 1.77 5.32
N PHE A 6 -13.88 0.76 6.14
CA PHE A 6 -13.52 -0.58 5.64
C PHE A 6 -14.74 -1.30 5.05
N ALA A 7 -15.91 -1.19 5.69
CA ALA A 7 -17.15 -1.72 5.14
C ALA A 7 -17.44 -1.11 3.76
N LYS A 8 -17.26 0.21 3.63
CA LYS A 8 -17.48 0.90 2.36
C LYS A 8 -16.52 0.44 1.25
N LEU A 9 -15.25 0.21 1.57
CA LEU A 9 -14.29 -0.31 0.59
C LEU A 9 -14.69 -1.68 0.07
N ARG A 10 -15.18 -2.58 0.95
CA ARG A 10 -15.65 -3.92 0.56
C ARG A 10 -16.90 -3.90 -0.33
N GLU A 11 -17.66 -2.80 -0.34
CA GLU A 11 -18.78 -2.61 -1.28
C GLU A 11 -18.31 -2.13 -2.66
N LEU A 12 -17.13 -1.52 -2.75
CA LEU A 12 -16.66 -0.84 -3.96
C LEU A 12 -15.62 -1.66 -4.74
N VAL A 13 -14.79 -2.43 -4.05
CA VAL A 13 -13.68 -3.21 -4.62
C VAL A 13 -13.45 -4.50 -3.83
N ASP A 14 -12.73 -5.43 -4.44
CA ASP A 14 -12.21 -6.59 -3.71
C ASP A 14 -11.11 -6.15 -2.73
N VAL A 15 -11.27 -6.49 -1.46
CA VAL A 15 -10.38 -6.05 -0.39
C VAL A 15 -9.68 -7.23 0.26
N ILE A 16 -8.36 -7.24 0.15
CA ILE A 16 -7.49 -8.10 0.94
C ILE A 16 -7.16 -7.38 2.23
N TYR A 17 -7.51 -8.01 3.36
CA TYR A 17 -7.22 -7.47 4.68
C TYR A 17 -6.00 -8.15 5.27
N ASP A 18 -4.92 -7.38 5.48
CA ASP A 18 -3.65 -7.88 6.02
C ASP A 18 -3.19 -7.06 7.23
N PRO A 19 -3.66 -7.38 8.45
CA PRO A 19 -3.38 -6.58 9.64
C PRO A 19 -1.98 -6.86 10.21
N TRP A 20 -1.06 -5.90 10.11
CA TRP A 20 0.31 -5.99 10.63
C TRP A 20 0.40 -6.26 12.15
N ILE A 21 -0.53 -5.68 12.92
CA ILE A 21 -0.54 -5.73 14.40
C ILE A 21 -1.08 -7.05 14.97
N GLU A 22 -1.83 -7.81 14.16
CA GLU A 22 -2.41 -9.10 14.56
C GLU A 22 -1.45 -10.27 14.30
N GLN A 23 -0.33 -10.02 13.62
CA GLN A 23 0.71 -11.00 13.36
C GLN A 23 1.56 -11.24 14.61
N THR A 24 1.93 -12.49 14.87
CA THR A 24 2.85 -12.87 15.95
C THR A 24 4.01 -13.69 15.39
N PRO A 25 5.23 -13.13 15.27
CA PRO A 25 5.62 -11.78 15.68
C PRO A 25 4.99 -10.69 14.80
N LEU A 26 4.96 -9.46 15.32
CA LEU A 26 4.49 -8.27 14.61
C LEU A 26 5.24 -8.14 13.29
N ARG A 27 4.50 -7.90 12.21
CA ARG A 27 5.07 -7.91 10.86
C ARG A 27 4.83 -6.59 10.16
N ILE A 28 5.90 -5.82 9.95
CA ILE A 28 5.92 -4.65 9.08
C ILE A 28 6.77 -5.00 7.87
N TYR A 29 6.22 -4.86 6.67
CA TYR A 29 6.93 -5.12 5.43
C TYR A 29 7.96 -4.01 5.13
N SER A 30 9.13 -4.41 4.62
CA SER A 30 10.02 -3.51 3.88
C SER A 30 9.38 -3.10 2.55
N ALA A 31 9.98 -2.13 1.85
CA ALA A 31 9.46 -1.69 0.55
C ALA A 31 9.49 -2.82 -0.50
N GLU A 32 10.51 -3.67 -0.46
CA GLU A 32 10.68 -4.82 -1.35
C GLU A 32 9.63 -5.89 -1.05
N GLN A 33 9.45 -6.24 0.23
CA GLN A 33 8.46 -7.25 0.64
C GLN A 33 7.04 -6.79 0.34
N LEU A 34 6.74 -5.51 0.54
CA LEU A 34 5.43 -4.95 0.21
C LEU A 34 5.21 -4.97 -1.31
N ALA A 35 6.21 -4.62 -2.11
CA ALA A 35 6.14 -4.67 -3.56
C ALA A 35 5.88 -6.11 -4.07
N GLU A 36 6.58 -7.10 -3.51
CA GLU A 36 6.33 -8.51 -3.80
C GLU A 36 4.91 -8.93 -3.43
N ARG A 37 4.41 -8.50 -2.27
CA ARG A 37 3.04 -8.80 -1.87
C ARG A 37 2.02 -8.19 -2.83
N ILE A 38 2.18 -6.92 -3.17
CA ILE A 38 1.32 -6.21 -4.14
C ILE A 38 1.29 -6.96 -5.47
N ALA A 39 2.45 -7.36 -5.98
CA ALA A 39 2.56 -8.11 -7.23
C ALA A 39 1.86 -9.47 -7.14
N SER A 40 2.07 -10.21 -6.04
CA SER A 40 1.47 -11.54 -5.83
C SER A 40 -0.05 -11.51 -5.79
N GLU A 41 -0.63 -10.44 -5.24
CA GLU A 41 -2.07 -10.27 -5.11
C GLU A 41 -2.70 -9.54 -6.31
N GLY A 42 -1.88 -9.02 -7.23
CA GLY A 42 -2.36 -8.19 -8.34
C GLY A 42 -3.06 -6.91 -7.89
N ALA A 43 -2.65 -6.33 -6.75
CA ALA A 43 -3.36 -5.20 -6.16
C ALA A 43 -3.17 -3.91 -6.97
N GLU A 44 -4.27 -3.21 -7.27
CA GLU A 44 -4.25 -1.91 -7.96
C GLU A 44 -4.24 -0.70 -7.01
N ILE A 45 -4.69 -0.90 -5.76
CA ILE A 45 -4.82 0.12 -4.73
C ILE A 45 -4.22 -0.41 -3.43
N VAL A 46 -3.42 0.42 -2.75
CA VAL A 46 -2.83 0.08 -1.45
C VAL A 46 -3.27 1.08 -0.40
N VAL A 47 -3.80 0.56 0.72
CA VAL A 47 -4.13 1.36 1.91
C VAL A 47 -3.20 0.89 3.03
N VAL A 48 -2.27 1.75 3.46
CA VAL A 48 -1.22 1.39 4.42
C VAL A 48 -1.40 2.13 5.75
N GLU A 49 -0.99 1.49 6.83
CA GLU A 49 -0.82 2.16 8.12
C GLU A 49 0.67 2.29 8.48
N SER A 50 1.44 1.19 8.38
CA SER A 50 2.82 1.13 8.91
C SER A 50 3.90 0.71 7.92
N ASP A 51 3.56 -0.05 6.86
CA ASP A 51 4.56 -0.58 5.94
C ASP A 51 5.28 0.52 5.15
N SER A 52 6.52 0.24 4.75
CA SER A 52 7.34 1.20 4.01
C SER A 52 6.88 1.31 2.57
N VAL A 53 6.39 2.49 2.16
CA VAL A 53 5.96 2.76 0.79
C VAL A 53 6.99 3.66 0.12
N ARG A 54 7.97 3.02 -0.52
CA ARG A 54 9.09 3.67 -1.19
C ARG A 54 9.49 2.89 -2.43
N GLY A 55 10.26 3.53 -3.31
CA GLY A 55 10.98 2.91 -4.42
C GLY A 55 10.19 1.81 -5.17
N PRO A 56 10.52 0.51 -4.96
CA PRO A 56 9.90 -0.62 -5.66
C PRO A 56 8.37 -0.68 -5.60
N VAL A 57 7.76 -0.14 -4.53
CA VAL A 57 6.30 -0.10 -4.38
C VAL A 57 5.64 0.75 -5.46
N PHE A 58 6.28 1.86 -5.85
CA PHE A 58 5.76 2.73 -6.89
C PHE A 58 5.95 2.17 -8.31
N ALA A 59 6.83 1.18 -8.48
CA ALA A 59 7.02 0.50 -9.75
C ALA A 59 5.91 -0.53 -10.06
N GLN A 60 5.01 -0.81 -9.10
CA GLN A 60 3.94 -1.80 -9.25
C GLN A 60 2.74 -1.32 -10.10
N GLY A 61 2.76 -0.08 -10.61
CA GLY A 61 1.67 0.44 -11.44
C GLY A 61 0.37 0.74 -10.68
N LEU A 62 0.48 0.98 -9.37
CA LEU A 62 -0.66 1.30 -8.51
C LEU A 62 -1.41 2.55 -8.99
N ARG A 63 -2.74 2.49 -8.92
CA ARG A 63 -3.63 3.61 -9.24
C ARG A 63 -3.73 4.62 -8.10
N ALA A 64 -3.66 4.13 -6.88
CA ALA A 64 -3.72 4.96 -5.68
C ALA A 64 -3.01 4.30 -4.50
N ILE A 65 -2.42 5.14 -3.66
CA ILE A 65 -1.87 4.78 -2.35
C ILE A 65 -2.52 5.70 -1.32
N ALA A 66 -3.10 5.13 -0.27
CA ALA A 66 -3.68 5.88 0.84
C ALA A 66 -2.98 5.50 2.14
N SER A 67 -2.86 6.46 3.06
CA SER A 67 -2.35 6.23 4.41
C SER A 67 -3.46 6.43 5.43
N THR A 68 -3.58 5.50 6.39
CA THR A 68 -4.47 5.67 7.55
C THR A 68 -3.74 6.30 8.75
N ARG A 69 -2.51 6.78 8.55
CA ARG A 69 -1.71 7.47 9.56
C ARG A 69 -1.97 8.98 9.47
N GLY A 70 -2.08 9.65 10.62
CA GLY A 70 -2.24 11.11 10.66
C GLY A 70 -1.03 11.88 10.11
N ASP A 71 0.18 11.29 10.22
CA ASP A 71 1.42 11.78 9.63
C ASP A 71 2.09 10.65 8.83
N PRO A 72 2.00 10.63 7.48
CA PRO A 72 2.43 9.53 6.64
C PRO A 72 3.95 9.53 6.34
N ASN A 73 4.78 9.55 7.37
CA ASN A 73 6.25 9.56 7.24
C ASN A 73 6.86 8.25 6.67
N ASN A 74 6.05 7.19 6.54
CA ASN A 74 6.39 5.91 5.94
C ASN A 74 6.15 5.87 4.42
N VAL A 75 5.65 6.96 3.82
CA VAL A 75 5.36 7.07 2.38
C VAL A 75 6.23 8.17 1.77
N ASP A 76 7.00 7.83 0.72
CA ASP A 76 7.74 8.85 -0.04
C ASP A 76 6.81 9.59 -1.02
N ILE A 77 6.23 10.70 -0.55
CA ILE A 77 5.25 11.51 -1.30
C ILE A 77 5.86 12.20 -2.53
N ALA A 78 7.19 12.37 -2.59
CA ALA A 78 7.87 12.89 -3.77
C ALA A 78 7.60 12.01 -5.03
N GLY A 79 7.20 10.75 -4.81
CA GLY A 79 6.95 9.77 -5.86
C GLY A 79 8.23 9.43 -6.63
N PRO A 80 8.22 8.38 -7.46
CA PRO A 80 9.27 8.21 -8.45
C PRO A 80 9.14 9.33 -9.50
N PRO A 81 10.25 9.82 -10.07
CA PRO A 81 10.17 10.74 -11.21
C PRO A 81 9.31 10.11 -12.32
N ARG A 82 8.43 10.93 -12.92
CA ARG A 82 7.51 10.49 -13.97
C ARG A 82 8.31 9.75 -15.08
N PRO A 83 7.89 8.55 -15.52
CA PRO A 83 8.57 7.88 -16.61
C PRO A 83 8.57 8.82 -17.82
N ALA A 84 9.75 9.05 -18.39
CA ALA A 84 9.87 9.83 -19.62
C ALA A 84 8.98 9.16 -20.66
N SER A 85 7.99 9.91 -21.14
CA SER A 85 7.13 9.51 -22.25
C SER A 85 8.05 9.01 -23.36
N ARG A 86 7.93 7.73 -23.75
CA ARG A 86 8.62 7.22 -24.93
C ARG A 86 8.09 8.02 -26.13
N CYS A 87 8.94 8.91 -26.67
CA CYS A 87 8.75 9.51 -27.98
C CYS A 87 8.89 8.44 -29.07
#